data_AF-A0A0C2D7Z1-F1
#
_entry.id   AF-A0A0C2D7Z1-F1
#
_cell.length_a   1.000
_cell.length_b   1.000
_cell.length_c   1.000
_cell.angle_alpha   90.00
_cell.angle_beta   90.00
_cell.angle_gamma   90.00
#
_symmetry.space_group_name_H-M   'P 1'
#
loop_
_entity.id
_entity.type
_entity.pdbx_description
1 polymer ?
#
loop_
_entity_poly.entity_id
_entity_poly.type
_entity_poly.pdbx_seq_one_letter_code
_entity_poly.pdbx_strand_id
1 'polypeptide(L)'
;MSKKVPENTRLRAREMFFVFLGVATGAALAVLWFRLVPELMQHKGLGVESLSGLGRVVMHPVFEVPVLLGGIVLLAAGVATRVSSGKDKATWIMAAGSVVMFGMLLLSVNAVYDPVFLVGEGDAGPAEVEVGVEE
;
A
#
# COMPACT_ATOMS: atom_id res chain seq x y z
N MET A 1 -8.56 -11.38 -44.22
CA MET A 1 -8.09 -10.01 -43.90
C MET A 1 -8.15 -9.81 -42.40
N SER A 2 -6.99 -9.80 -41.72
CA SER A 2 -6.92 -9.44 -40.30
C SER A 2 -7.27 -7.96 -40.17
N LYS A 3 -8.43 -7.63 -39.59
CA LYS A 3 -8.79 -6.25 -39.22
C LYS A 3 -7.70 -5.77 -38.26
N LYS A 4 -6.73 -5.01 -38.78
CA LYS A 4 -5.72 -4.33 -37.96
C LYS A 4 -6.48 -3.42 -37.00
N VAL A 5 -6.54 -3.83 -35.74
CA VAL A 5 -7.08 -3.01 -34.66
C VAL A 5 -6.35 -1.66 -34.68
N PRO A 6 -7.06 -0.52 -34.58
CA PRO A 6 -6.41 0.78 -34.60
C PRO A 6 -5.29 0.84 -33.56
N GLU A 7 -4.14 1.38 -33.94
CA GLU A 7 -2.94 1.46 -33.08
C GLU A 7 -3.20 2.18 -31.75
N ASN A 8 -4.20 3.06 -31.74
CA ASN A 8 -4.61 3.84 -30.57
C ASN A 8 -5.39 3.00 -29.54
N THR A 9 -5.95 1.86 -29.96
CA THR A 9 -6.66 0.93 -29.08
C THR A 9 -5.70 -0.05 -28.40
N ARG A 10 -4.42 -0.10 -28.82
CA ARG A 10 -3.39 -0.94 -28.21
C ARG A 10 -2.53 -0.12 -27.25
N LEU A 11 -2.41 -0.63 -26.02
CA LEU A 11 -1.43 -0.14 -25.05
C LEU A 11 -0.02 -0.51 -25.54
N ARG A 12 0.90 0.44 -25.45
CA ARG A 12 2.33 0.19 -25.69
C ARG A 12 2.89 -0.63 -24.53
N ALA A 13 4.01 -1.33 -24.73
CA ALA A 13 4.65 -2.15 -23.70
C ALA A 13 4.88 -1.38 -22.38
N ARG A 14 5.36 -0.13 -22.47
CA ARG A 14 5.55 0.75 -21.32
C ARG A 14 4.26 1.10 -20.57
N GLU A 15 3.13 1.20 -21.28
CA GLU A 15 1.82 1.52 -20.69
C GLU A 15 1.25 0.28 -19.99
N MET A 16 1.40 -0.89 -20.61
CA MET A 16 1.07 -2.18 -19.98
C MET A 16 1.90 -2.41 -18.71
N PHE A 17 3.19 -2.05 -18.71
CA PHE A 17 4.03 -2.12 -17.52
C PHE A 17 3.46 -1.29 -16.36
N PHE A 18 3.09 -0.03 -16.59
CA PHE A 18 2.51 0.81 -15.53
C PHE A 18 1.16 0.28 -15.07
N VAL A 19 0.26 -0.11 -15.98
CA VAL A 19 -1.01 -0.72 -15.59
C VAL A 19 -0.78 -1.96 -14.73
N PHE A 20 0.12 -2.85 -15.13
CA PHE A 20 0.44 -4.05 -14.38
C PHE A 20 1.03 -3.73 -13.01
N LEU A 21 2.01 -2.82 -12.95
CA LEU A 21 2.61 -2.36 -11.70
C LEU A 21 1.53 -1.80 -10.76
N GLY A 22 0.72 -0.85 -11.23
CA GLY A 22 -0.33 -0.23 -10.43
C GLY A 22 -1.38 -1.23 -9.92
N VAL A 23 -1.81 -2.18 -10.76
CA VAL A 23 -2.78 -3.22 -10.37
C VAL A 23 -2.18 -4.21 -9.37
N ALA A 24 -0.98 -4.73 -9.64
CA ALA A 24 -0.31 -5.67 -8.76
C ALA A 24 -0.02 -5.05 -7.38
N THR A 25 0.48 -3.82 -7.38
CA THR A 25 0.73 -3.05 -6.16
C THR A 25 -0.56 -2.74 -5.42
N GLY A 26 -1.63 -2.34 -6.10
CA GLY A 26 -2.92 -2.08 -5.47
C GLY A 26 -3.56 -3.32 -4.85
N ALA A 27 -3.44 -4.48 -5.52
CA ALA A 27 -3.87 -5.74 -4.96
C ALA A 27 -3.04 -6.13 -3.72
N ALA A 28 -1.72 -5.94 -3.77
CA ALA A 28 -0.85 -6.19 -2.63
C ALA A 28 -1.18 -5.26 -1.44
N LEU A 29 -1.44 -3.97 -1.69
CA LEU A 29 -1.91 -3.02 -0.68
C LEU A 29 -3.23 -3.45 -0.04
N ALA A 30 -4.21 -3.84 -0.85
CA ALA A 30 -5.50 -4.30 -0.33
C ALA A 30 -5.36 -5.54 0.55
N VAL A 31 -4.52 -6.51 0.16
CA VAL A 31 -4.24 -7.69 0.97
C VAL A 31 -3.51 -7.30 2.26
N LEU A 32 -2.55 -6.38 2.18
CA LEU A 32 -1.81 -5.90 3.34
C LEU A 32 -2.74 -5.23 4.35
N TRP A 33 -3.54 -4.26 3.91
CA TRP A 33 -4.43 -3.47 4.76
C TRP A 33 -5.63 -4.24 5.30
N PHE A 34 -6.34 -5.00 4.45
CA PHE A 34 -7.61 -5.62 4.86
C PHE A 34 -7.46 -7.05 5.38
N ARG A 35 -6.27 -7.64 5.27
CA ARG A 35 -6.04 -9.02 5.72
C ARG A 35 -4.82 -9.15 6.62
N LEU A 36 -3.62 -8.87 6.12
CA LEU A 36 -2.39 -9.15 6.86
C LEU A 36 -2.26 -8.31 8.13
N VAL A 37 -2.52 -7.01 8.05
CA VAL A 37 -2.41 -6.10 9.20
C VAL A 37 -3.43 -6.47 10.29
N PRO A 38 -4.74 -6.66 9.98
CA PRO A 38 -5.71 -7.15 10.95
C PRO A 38 -5.33 -8.50 11.57
N GLU A 39 -4.86 -9.47 10.77
CA GLU A 39 -4.41 -10.78 11.28
C GLU A 39 -3.22 -10.61 12.24
N LEU A 40 -2.22 -9.78 11.90
CA LEU A 40 -1.06 -9.50 12.74
C LEU A 40 -1.43 -8.80 14.06
N MET A 41 -2.35 -7.82 13.99
CA MET A 41 -2.84 -7.11 15.17
C MET A 41 -3.60 -8.04 16.12
N GLN A 42 -4.46 -8.91 15.58
CA GLN A 42 -5.17 -9.93 16.37
C GLN A 42 -4.21 -10.91 17.04
N HIS A 43 -3.20 -11.40 16.30
CA HIS A 43 -2.21 -12.33 16.85
C HIS A 43 -1.36 -11.74 17.98
N LYS A 44 -1.10 -10.43 17.94
CA LYS A 44 -0.29 -9.74 18.95
C LYS A 44 -1.09 -9.03 20.04
N GLY A 45 -2.42 -9.10 20.00
CA GLY A 45 -3.28 -8.36 20.93
C GLY A 45 -3.11 -6.84 20.83
N LEU A 46 -2.65 -6.33 19.68
CA LEU A 46 -2.35 -4.92 19.46
C LEU A 46 -3.60 -4.19 18.98
N GLY A 47 -3.93 -3.07 19.63
CA GLY A 47 -4.93 -2.11 19.14
C GLY A 47 -4.32 -1.06 18.21
N VAL A 48 -5.14 -0.34 17.45
CA VAL A 48 -4.70 0.68 16.47
C VAL A 48 -3.93 1.82 17.16
N GLU A 49 -4.22 2.05 18.44
CA GLU A 49 -3.58 2.99 19.34
C GLU A 49 -2.14 2.63 19.73
N SER A 50 -1.76 1.35 19.59
CA SER A 50 -0.39 0.90 19.86
C SER A 50 0.56 1.23 18.70
N LEU A 51 0.01 1.48 17.50
CA LEU A 51 0.79 1.81 16.30
C LEU A 51 1.45 3.17 16.43
N SER A 52 2.65 3.33 15.84
CA SER A 52 3.25 4.65 15.68
C SER A 52 2.36 5.59 14.87
N GLY A 53 2.61 6.89 14.97
CA GLY A 53 1.80 7.91 14.28
C GLY A 53 1.68 7.68 12.77
N LEU A 54 2.73 7.14 12.13
CA LEU A 54 2.70 6.81 10.70
C LEU A 54 1.83 5.57 10.44
N GLY A 55 2.00 4.50 11.21
CA GLY A 55 1.19 3.28 11.10
C GLY A 55 -0.29 3.56 11.35
N ARG A 56 -0.62 4.38 12.34
CA ARG A 56 -2.01 4.75 12.65
C ARG A 56 -2.69 5.50 11.50
N VAL A 57 -1.97 6.34 10.76
CA VAL A 57 -2.52 7.07 9.62
C VAL A 57 -2.66 6.17 8.41
N VAL A 58 -1.63 5.39 8.09
CA VAL A 58 -1.60 4.55 6.90
C VAL A 58 -2.57 3.37 6.99
N MET A 59 -2.80 2.85 8.21
CA MET A 59 -3.76 1.76 8.47
C MET A 59 -5.17 2.25 8.81
N HIS A 60 -5.45 3.54 8.61
CA HIS A 60 -6.78 4.09 8.88
C HIS A 60 -7.68 3.91 7.65
N PRO A 61 -8.92 3.39 7.78
CA PRO A 61 -9.80 3.15 6.63
C PRO A 61 -10.07 4.40 5.77
N VAL A 62 -10.12 5.58 6.42
CA VAL A 62 -10.31 6.88 5.75
C VAL A 62 -9.11 7.26 4.87
N PHE A 63 -7.94 6.68 5.10
CA PHE A 63 -6.76 6.85 4.25
C PHE A 63 -6.68 5.78 3.16
N GLU A 64 -6.87 4.51 3.54
CA GLU A 64 -6.75 3.35 2.65
C GLU A 64 -7.71 3.42 1.46
N VAL A 65 -8.99 3.69 1.73
CA VAL A 65 -10.05 3.67 0.70
C VAL A 65 -9.81 4.75 -0.37
N PRO A 66 -9.57 6.02 -0.03
CA PRO A 66 -9.24 7.04 -1.04
C PRO A 66 -7.97 6.74 -1.82
N VAL A 67 -6.95 6.13 -1.21
CA VAL A 67 -5.71 5.77 -1.93
C VAL A 67 -5.99 4.71 -2.99
N LEU A 68 -6.72 3.64 -2.66
CA LEU A 68 -7.07 2.60 -3.64
C LEU A 68 -7.98 3.14 -4.74
N LEU A 69 -9.01 3.90 -4.38
CA LEU A 69 -9.92 4.52 -5.36
C LEU A 69 -9.18 5.50 -6.26
N GLY A 70 -8.32 6.35 -5.69
CA GLY A 70 -7.49 7.29 -6.45
C GLY A 70 -6.56 6.58 -7.43
N GLY A 71 -5.92 5.48 -7.00
CA GLY A 71 -5.09 4.64 -7.86
C GLY A 71 -5.88 4.04 -9.03
N ILE A 72 -7.05 3.45 -8.75
CA ILE A 72 -7.93 2.88 -9.78
C ILE A 72 -8.37 3.96 -10.79
N VAL A 73 -8.79 5.12 -10.29
CA VAL A 73 -9.24 6.24 -11.13
C VAL A 73 -8.11 6.76 -12.02
N LEU A 74 -6.89 6.92 -11.48
CA LEU A 74 -5.74 7.38 -12.27
C LEU A 74 -5.34 6.37 -13.36
N LEU A 75 -5.32 5.07 -13.03
CA LEU A 75 -5.02 4.04 -14.03
C LEU A 75 -6.10 3.98 -15.12
N ALA A 76 -7.38 4.03 -14.73
CA ALA A 76 -8.51 4.04 -15.66
C ALA A 76 -8.49 5.30 -16.54
N ALA A 77 -8.24 6.48 -15.97
CA ALA A 77 -8.11 7.73 -16.71
C ALA A 77 -6.93 7.70 -17.70
N GLY A 78 -5.81 7.08 -17.31
CA GLY A 78 -4.66 6.87 -18.18
C GLY A 78 -5.00 5.99 -19.40
N VAL A 79 -5.68 4.87 -19.17
CA VAL A 79 -6.14 3.97 -20.25
C VAL A 79 -7.17 4.67 -21.13
N ALA A 80 -8.16 5.37 -20.56
CA ALA A 80 -9.17 6.11 -21.31
C ALA A 80 -8.54 7.21 -22.18
N THR A 81 -7.56 7.95 -21.63
CA THR A 81 -6.81 8.98 -22.37
C THR A 81 -6.01 8.37 -23.52
N ARG A 82 -5.46 7.17 -23.33
CA ARG A 82 -4.75 6.45 -24.40
C ARG A 82 -5.69 6.07 -25.54
N VAL A 83 -6.82 5.45 -25.21
CA VAL A 83 -7.83 5.00 -26.18
C VAL A 83 -8.45 6.17 -26.94
N SER A 84 -8.70 7.29 -26.25
CA SER A 84 -9.30 8.49 -26.83
C SER A 84 -8.34 9.31 -27.70
N SER A 85 -7.13 9.58 -27.21
CA SER A 85 -6.25 10.58 -27.84
C SER A 85 -4.92 10.04 -28.36
N GLY A 86 -4.50 8.82 -28.00
CA GLY A 86 -3.23 8.23 -28.45
C GLY A 86 -1.96 9.02 -28.05
N LYS A 87 -2.06 9.99 -27.14
CA LYS A 87 -0.96 10.90 -26.75
C LYS A 87 -0.07 10.30 -25.67
N ASP A 88 1.20 10.73 -25.65
CA ASP A 88 2.17 10.36 -24.61
C ASP A 88 1.76 10.84 -23.20
N LYS A 89 0.87 11.84 -23.11
CA LYS A 89 0.24 12.25 -21.83
C LYS A 89 -0.44 11.09 -21.10
N ALA A 90 -0.98 10.11 -21.82
CA ALA A 90 -1.60 8.93 -21.21
C ALA A 90 -0.57 8.08 -20.43
N THR A 91 0.64 7.93 -20.99
CA THR A 91 1.74 7.22 -20.32
C THR A 91 2.10 7.90 -19.00
N TRP A 92 2.14 9.23 -18.96
CA TRP A 92 2.44 9.99 -17.74
C TRP A 92 1.37 9.83 -16.66
N ILE A 93 0.08 9.80 -17.04
CA ILE A 93 -1.01 9.58 -16.09
C ILE A 93 -0.94 8.18 -15.48
N MET A 94 -0.71 7.15 -16.31
CA MET A 94 -0.53 5.77 -15.83
C MET A 94 0.69 5.65 -14.93
N ALA A 95 1.81 6.26 -15.31
CA ALA A 95 3.03 6.26 -14.51
C ALA A 95 2.80 6.93 -13.15
N ALA A 96 2.18 8.11 -13.12
CA ALA A 96 1.87 8.81 -11.88
C ALA A 96 1.01 7.96 -10.94
N GLY A 97 -0.08 7.36 -11.44
CA GLY A 97 -0.93 6.47 -10.63
C GLY A 97 -0.15 5.26 -10.09
N SER A 98 0.67 4.63 -10.93
CA SER A 98 1.44 3.44 -10.53
C SER A 98 2.53 3.77 -9.51
N VAL A 99 3.22 4.90 -9.69
CA VAL A 99 4.29 5.35 -8.78
C VAL A 99 3.70 5.74 -7.42
N VAL A 100 2.57 6.44 -7.39
CA VAL A 100 1.89 6.78 -6.13
C VAL A 100 1.46 5.50 -5.40
N MET A 101 0.84 4.55 -6.09
CA MET A 101 0.46 3.26 -5.49
C MET A 101 1.69 2.52 -4.96
N PHE A 102 2.78 2.51 -5.72
CA PHE A 102 4.01 1.83 -5.31
C PHE A 102 4.66 2.49 -4.09
N GLY A 103 4.71 3.82 -4.07
CA GLY A 103 5.15 4.58 -2.90
C GLY A 103 4.30 4.28 -1.67
N MET A 104 2.98 4.19 -1.83
CA MET A 104 2.06 3.85 -0.73
C MET A 104 2.27 2.43 -0.22
N LEU A 105 2.56 1.47 -1.11
CA LEU A 105 2.94 0.12 -0.69
C LEU A 105 4.23 0.14 0.13
N LEU A 106 5.25 0.86 -0.31
CA LEU A 106 6.51 0.97 0.43
C LEU A 106 6.32 1.62 1.80
N LEU A 107 5.52 2.68 1.88
CA LEU A 107 5.17 3.32 3.16
C LEU A 107 4.40 2.37 4.08
N SER A 108 3.46 1.61 3.54
CA SER A 108 2.65 0.66 4.30
C SER A 108 3.49 -0.51 4.82
N VAL A 109 4.39 -1.03 4.00
CA VAL A 109 5.36 -2.06 4.42
C VAL A 109 6.28 -1.50 5.50
N ASN A 110 6.82 -0.28 5.33
CA ASN A 110 7.66 0.35 6.34
C ASN A 110 6.93 0.54 7.68
N ALA A 111 5.66 0.93 7.64
CA ALA A 111 4.81 1.05 8.82
C ALA A 111 4.53 -0.30 9.53
N VAL A 112 4.58 -1.43 8.81
CA VAL A 112 4.49 -2.78 9.41
C VAL A 112 5.82 -3.21 10.04
N TYR A 113 6.95 -2.67 9.59
CA TYR A 113 8.27 -2.86 10.21
C TYR A 113 8.54 -1.89 11.38
N ASP A 114 7.52 -1.17 11.84
CA ASP A 114 7.65 -0.34 13.03
C ASP A 114 8.04 -1.19 14.26
N PRO A 115 8.93 -0.73 15.15
CA PRO A 115 9.33 -1.46 16.36
C PRO A 115 8.16 -1.97 17.20
N VAL A 116 6.99 -1.33 17.17
CA VAL A 116 5.77 -1.83 17.84
C VAL A 116 5.37 -3.24 17.34
N PHE A 117 5.59 -3.53 16.06
CA PHE A 117 5.37 -4.84 15.47
C PHE A 117 6.58 -5.79 15.57
N LEU A 118 7.77 -5.30 15.95
CA LEU A 118 9.01 -6.08 16.00
C LEU A 118 9.48 -6.42 17.41
N VAL A 119 9.14 -5.62 18.42
CA VAL A 119 9.41 -5.91 19.83
C VAL A 119 8.40 -6.96 20.28
N GLY A 120 8.82 -8.23 20.26
CA GLY A 120 8.11 -9.30 20.94
C GLY A 120 8.14 -9.11 22.45
N GLU A 121 7.17 -9.70 23.14
CA GLU A 121 7.24 -9.99 24.58
C GLU A 121 8.66 -10.37 24.99
N GLY A 122 9.36 -9.49 25.71
CA GLY A 122 10.75 -9.76 26.08
C GLY A 122 11.54 -8.59 26.67
N ASP A 123 11.06 -7.35 26.61
CA ASP A 123 11.74 -6.21 27.22
C ASP A 123 10.92 -5.57 28.36
N ALA A 124 10.20 -6.43 29.11
CA ALA A 124 9.87 -6.11 30.50
C ALA A 124 11.19 -6.17 31.27
N GLY A 125 11.73 -4.99 31.60
CA GLY A 125 12.99 -4.83 32.30
C GLY A 125 13.11 -5.69 33.56
N PRO A 126 14.34 -6.00 34.00
CA PRO A 126 14.54 -6.83 35.18
C PRO A 126 13.87 -6.17 36.39
N ALA A 127 13.02 -6.95 37.05
CA ALA A 127 12.29 -6.60 38.25
C ALA A 127 13.20 -5.88 39.26
N GLU A 128 12.74 -4.73 39.76
CA GLU A 128 13.24 -4.20 41.02
C GLU A 128 12.98 -5.25 42.10
N VAL A 129 14.05 -5.95 42.49
CA VAL A 129 14.05 -6.78 43.68
C VAL A 129 14.09 -5.82 44.86
N GLU A 130 12.94 -5.52 45.45
CA GLU A 130 12.85 -5.03 46.82
C GLU A 130 13.48 -6.09 47.73
N VAL A 131 14.76 -5.92 48.04
CA VAL A 131 15.40 -6.66 49.13
C VAL A 131 14.88 -6.04 50.42
N GLY A 132 13.89 -6.71 51.02
CA GLY A 132 13.48 -6.48 52.39
C GLY A 132 14.68 -6.59 53.32
N VAL A 133 14.96 -5.49 54.04
CA VAL A 133 15.88 -5.47 55.17
C VAL A 133 15.11 -6.03 56.36
N GLU A 134 15.38 -7.27 56.74
CA GLU A 134 15.00 -7.79 58.06
C GLU A 134 15.88 -7.12 59.13
N GLU A 135 15.23 -6.72 60.22
CA GLU A 135 15.79 -6.03 61.41
C GLU A 135 16.86 -6.83 62.18
#